data_AF-Q5KCE4-F1
#
_entry.id   AF-Q5KCE4-F1
#
_cell.length_a   1.000
_cell.length_b   1.000
_cell.length_c   1.000
_cell.angle_alpha   90.00
_cell.angle_beta   90.00
_cell.angle_gamma   90.00
#
_symmetry.space_group_name_H-M   'P 1'
#
loop_
_entity.id
_entity.type
_entity.pdbx_description
1 polymer ?
#
loop_
_entity_poly.entity_id
_entity_poly.type
_entity_poly.pdbx_seq_one_letter_code
_entity_poly.pdbx_strand_id
1 'polypeptide(L)'
;MLHEELSTDMDMITQLQDAILDLLTITSTSIEYITKRTQFEQTSISIPTTLSTPNAANRVEYKAAIETFVADIIRRSKDIQHLIDGLPRPGDSSERAQRLIELQDEIKIANEEYRQVLEQSKELVKELQLALDHTLGESPNDISIQSANYPAGTPYHNQNNEAN
;
A
#
# COMPACT_ATOMS: atom_id res chain seq x y z
N MET A 1 -11.31 9.62 -1.65
CA MET A 1 -11.66 9.52 -0.22
C MET A 1 -11.67 8.05 0.24
N LEU A 2 -12.63 7.18 -0.11
CA LEU A 2 -12.61 5.78 0.35
C LEU A 2 -11.44 4.90 -0.17
N HIS A 3 -11.03 5.07 -1.43
CA HIS A 3 -9.85 4.39 -1.99
C HIS A 3 -8.56 4.81 -1.28
N GLU A 4 -8.51 6.07 -0.82
CA GLU A 4 -7.37 6.65 -0.15
C GLU A 4 -7.29 6.13 1.28
N GLU A 5 -8.42 6.03 2.00
CA GLU A 5 -8.49 5.43 3.33
C GLU A 5 -8.13 3.94 3.32
N LEU A 6 -8.67 3.15 2.39
CA LEU A 6 -8.35 1.71 2.31
C LEU A 6 -6.90 1.46 1.87
N SER A 7 -6.38 2.31 0.97
CA SER A 7 -4.96 2.26 0.58
C SER A 7 -4.05 2.69 1.73
N THR A 8 -4.46 3.66 2.56
CA THR A 8 -3.70 4.12 3.72
C THR A 8 -3.69 3.05 4.82
N ASP A 9 -4.82 2.39 5.08
CA ASP A 9 -4.92 1.29 6.05
C ASP A 9 -4.05 0.09 5.64
N MET A 10 -4.10 -0.29 4.37
CA MET A 10 -3.26 -1.39 3.83
C MET A 10 -1.77 -1.02 3.86
N ASP A 11 -1.42 0.22 3.56
CA ASP A 11 -0.06 0.73 3.65
C ASP A 11 0.45 0.71 5.09
N MET A 12 -0.37 1.14 6.06
CA MET A 12 -0.01 1.10 7.49
C MET A 12 0.18 -0.32 8.03
N ILE A 13 -0.66 -1.28 7.61
CA ILE A 13 -0.48 -2.69 7.99
C ILE A 13 0.82 -3.25 7.41
N THR A 14 1.12 -2.91 6.15
CA THR A 14 2.38 -3.32 5.49
C THR A 14 3.59 -2.72 6.20
N GLN A 15 3.54 -1.44 6.56
CA GLN A 15 4.59 -0.76 7.32
C GLN A 15 4.81 -1.40 8.70
N LEU A 16 3.73 -1.80 9.40
CA LEU A 16 3.84 -2.51 10.67
C LEU A 16 4.51 -3.89 10.50
N GLN A 17 4.13 -4.62 9.46
CA GLN A 17 4.74 -5.91 9.15
C GLN A 17 6.24 -5.77 8.90
N ASP A 18 6.65 -4.80 8.08
CA ASP A 18 8.05 -4.52 7.79
C ASP A 18 8.81 -4.08 9.04
N ALA A 19 8.18 -3.26 9.90
CA ALA A 19 8.78 -2.84 11.16
C ALA A 19 9.04 -4.01 12.13
N ILE A 20 8.13 -4.98 12.20
CA ILE A 20 8.30 -6.20 13.00
C ILE A 20 9.39 -7.10 12.41
N LEU A 21 9.39 -7.28 11.09
CA LEU A 21 10.39 -8.09 10.40
C LEU A 21 11.80 -7.53 10.61
N ASP A 22 11.94 -6.21 10.51
CA ASP A 22 13.21 -5.54 10.75
C ASP A 22 13.66 -5.65 12.21
N LEU A 23 12.74 -5.52 13.18
CA LEU A 23 13.08 -5.74 14.59
C LEU A 23 13.61 -7.16 14.83
N LEU A 24 12.97 -8.17 14.25
CA LEU A 24 13.41 -9.57 14.33
C LEU A 24 14.77 -9.79 13.64
N THR A 25 14.99 -9.12 12.52
CA THR A 25 16.26 -9.19 11.79
C THR A 25 17.40 -8.54 12.57
N ILE A 26 17.18 -7.35 13.15
CA ILE A 26 18.16 -6.65 13.98
C ILE A 26 18.47 -7.46 15.23
N THR A 27 17.48 -8.04 15.89
CA THR A 27 17.70 -8.87 17.10
C THR A 27 18.48 -10.15 16.79
N SER A 28 18.15 -10.86 15.70
CA SER A 28 18.88 -12.06 15.27
C SER A 28 20.34 -11.74 14.92
N THR A 29 20.57 -10.69 14.13
CA THR A 29 21.92 -10.27 13.73
C THR A 29 22.76 -9.76 14.89
N SER A 30 22.15 -9.06 15.85
CA SER A 30 22.85 -8.61 17.06
C SER A 30 23.20 -9.77 18.00
N ILE A 31 22.34 -10.79 18.14
CA ILE A 31 22.67 -12.03 18.88
C ILE A 31 23.83 -12.77 18.18
N GLU A 32 23.79 -12.89 16.86
CA GLU A 32 24.86 -13.51 16.08
C GLU A 32 26.18 -12.77 16.28
N TYR A 33 26.15 -11.44 16.22
CA TYR A 33 27.32 -10.60 16.46
C TYR A 33 27.88 -10.80 17.88
N ILE A 34 27.03 -10.72 18.90
CA ILE A 34 27.41 -10.90 20.31
C ILE A 34 28.07 -12.27 20.51
N THR A 35 27.49 -13.32 19.93
CA THR A 35 27.97 -14.70 20.09
C THR A 35 29.29 -14.96 19.34
N LYS A 36 29.46 -14.42 18.13
CA LYS A 36 30.64 -14.68 17.29
C LYS A 36 31.82 -13.74 17.56
N ARG A 37 31.58 -12.54 18.09
CA ARG A 37 32.60 -11.49 18.29
C ARG A 37 33.02 -11.29 19.75
N THR A 38 32.45 -12.05 20.68
CA THR A 38 32.83 -11.98 22.10
C THR A 38 34.28 -12.44 22.33
N GLN A 39 34.98 -11.73 23.21
CA GLN A 39 36.33 -12.08 23.67
C GLN A 39 36.24 -12.76 25.04
N PHE A 40 36.96 -13.86 25.22
CA PHE A 40 37.09 -14.47 26.54
C PHE A 40 38.04 -13.64 27.41
N GLU A 41 37.56 -13.17 28.57
CA GLU A 41 38.40 -12.52 29.57
C GLU A 41 39.03 -13.54 30.52
N GLN A 42 40.31 -13.38 30.78
CA GLN A 42 41.04 -14.21 31.74
C GLN A 42 40.71 -13.74 33.17
N THR A 43 39.96 -14.55 33.91
CA THR A 43 39.54 -14.22 35.28
C THR A 43 40.64 -14.45 36.32
N SER A 44 41.68 -15.24 35.98
CA SER A 44 42.79 -15.55 36.88
C SER A 44 44.12 -15.59 36.15
N ILE A 45 45.09 -14.81 36.63
CA ILE A 45 46.44 -14.65 36.04
C ILE A 45 47.22 -15.98 36.03
N SER A 46 46.88 -16.92 36.90
CA SER A 46 47.58 -18.21 37.05
C SER A 46 47.22 -19.25 35.98
N ILE A 47 46.15 -19.05 35.21
CA ILE A 47 45.69 -20.02 34.21
C ILE A 47 45.74 -19.36 32.83
N PRO A 48 46.65 -19.78 31.92
CA PRO A 48 46.76 -19.19 30.59
C PRO A 48 45.48 -19.43 29.78
N THR A 49 45.05 -18.41 29.02
CA THR A 49 43.86 -18.46 28.17
C THR A 49 44.02 -19.50 27.06
N THR A 50 43.19 -20.55 27.08
CA THR A 50 43.26 -21.67 26.12
C THR A 50 42.36 -21.51 24.91
N LEU A 51 41.39 -20.60 24.97
CA LEU A 51 40.42 -20.33 23.89
C LEU A 51 40.50 -18.87 23.45
N SER A 52 40.87 -18.65 22.19
CA SER A 52 40.88 -17.34 21.55
C SER A 52 39.91 -17.32 20.38
N THR A 53 39.00 -16.35 20.37
CA THR A 53 38.08 -16.12 19.25
C THR A 53 38.84 -15.36 18.14
N PRO A 54 39.05 -15.96 16.95
CA PRO A 54 39.92 -15.39 15.92
C PRO A 54 39.43 -14.06 15.32
N ASN A 55 38.16 -13.70 15.55
CA ASN A 55 37.54 -12.46 15.08
C ASN A 55 36.97 -11.60 16.22
N ALA A 56 37.43 -11.80 17.46
CA ALA A 56 36.95 -11.03 18.61
C ALA A 56 37.13 -9.52 18.39
N ALA A 57 36.10 -8.74 18.69
CA ALA A 57 36.18 -7.28 18.65
C ALA A 57 36.91 -6.77 19.90
N ASN A 58 37.57 -5.60 19.79
CA ASN A 58 38.13 -4.94 20.97
C ASN A 58 37.00 -4.59 21.95
N ARG A 59 37.24 -4.69 23.25
CA ARG A 59 36.24 -4.46 24.32
C ARG A 59 35.49 -3.14 24.17
N VAL A 60 36.20 -2.08 23.76
CA VAL A 60 35.61 -0.75 23.55
C VAL A 60 34.64 -0.76 22.37
N GLU A 61 35.05 -1.34 21.25
CA GLU A 61 34.23 -1.46 20.04
C GLU A 61 33.03 -2.40 20.25
N TYR A 62 33.24 -3.52 20.95
CA TYR A 62 32.20 -4.48 21.29
C TYR A 62 31.11 -3.84 22.16
N LYS A 63 31.51 -3.07 23.17
CA LYS A 63 30.56 -2.34 24.03
C LYS A 63 29.80 -1.27 23.25
N ALA A 64 30.49 -0.49 22.42
CA ALA A 64 29.84 0.52 21.57
C ALA A 64 28.86 -0.09 20.56
N ALA A 65 29.20 -1.26 19.99
CA ALA A 65 28.32 -2.00 19.10
C ALA A 65 27.04 -2.48 19.83
N ILE A 66 27.18 -3.02 21.04
CA ILE A 66 26.03 -3.43 21.87
C ILE A 66 25.14 -2.24 22.21
N GLU A 67 25.72 -1.11 22.63
CA GLU A 67 24.96 0.11 22.93
C GLU A 67 24.17 0.59 21.71
N THR A 68 24.77 0.50 20.50
CA THR A 68 24.10 0.82 19.23
C THR A 68 22.94 -0.12 18.95
N PHE A 69 23.14 -1.45 19.07
CA PHE A 69 22.06 -2.42 18.85
C PHE A 69 20.90 -2.23 19.83
N VAL A 70 21.19 -1.95 21.10
CA VAL A 70 20.16 -1.68 22.11
C VAL A 70 19.39 -0.41 21.78
N ALA A 71 20.08 0.66 21.37
CA ALA A 71 19.43 1.90 20.96
C ALA A 71 18.51 1.69 19.74
N ASP A 72 18.96 0.92 18.75
CA ASP A 72 18.18 0.60 17.55
C ASP A 72 16.96 -0.26 17.86
N ILE A 73 17.10 -1.27 18.74
CA ILE A 73 15.98 -2.10 19.21
C ILE A 73 14.94 -1.24 19.94
N ILE A 74 15.38 -0.35 20.83
CA ILE A 74 14.47 0.54 21.58
C ILE A 74 13.75 1.49 20.63
N ARG A 75 14.46 2.10 19.68
CA ARG A 75 13.87 2.98 18.68
C ARG A 75 12.81 2.23 17.88
N ARG A 76 13.15 1.08 17.32
CA ARG A 76 12.23 0.30 16.49
C ARG A 76 11.01 -0.22 17.27
N SER A 77 11.20 -0.57 18.55
CA SER A 77 10.09 -0.96 19.43
C SER A 77 9.10 0.19 19.67
N LYS A 78 9.61 1.43 19.81
CA LYS A 78 8.75 2.62 19.91
C LYS A 78 8.03 2.91 18.61
N ASP A 79 8.71 2.77 17.47
CA ASP A 79 8.09 2.97 16.16
C ASP A 79 6.93 1.98 15.96
N ILE A 80 7.12 0.71 16.33
CA ILE A 80 6.06 -0.31 16.32
C ILE A 80 4.90 0.10 17.23
N GLN A 81 5.18 0.61 18.43
CA GLN A 81 4.13 1.07 19.35
C GLN A 81 3.30 2.21 18.74
N HIS A 82 3.96 3.18 18.11
CA HIS A 82 3.28 4.26 17.39
C HIS A 82 2.46 3.76 16.20
N LEU A 83 2.97 2.77 15.45
CA LEU A 83 2.24 2.16 14.34
C LEU A 83 1.00 1.39 14.84
N ILE A 84 1.09 0.69 15.96
CA ILE A 84 -0.03 -0.01 16.59
C ILE A 84 -1.11 0.98 17.04
N ASP A 85 -0.72 2.11 17.65
CA ASP A 85 -1.64 3.15 18.09
C ASP A 85 -2.35 3.82 16.90
N GLY A 86 -1.71 3.83 15.73
CA GLY A 86 -2.26 4.31 14.47
C GLY A 86 -3.16 3.31 13.74
N LEU A 87 -3.23 2.04 14.17
CA LEU A 87 -4.04 1.05 13.46
C LEU A 87 -5.53 1.40 13.54
N PRO A 88 -6.27 1.29 12.43
CA PRO A 88 -7.72 1.46 12.42
C PRO A 88 -8.38 0.45 13.35
N ARG A 89 -9.36 0.90 14.15
CA ARG A 89 -9.99 0.04 15.16
C ARG A 89 -10.91 -0.99 14.48
N PRO A 90 -11.01 -2.22 15.03
CA PRO A 90 -11.85 -3.27 14.45
C PRO A 90 -13.35 -2.94 14.42
N GLY A 91 -13.83 -1.92 15.16
CA GLY A 91 -15.22 -1.47 15.15
C GLY A 91 -15.61 -0.63 13.92
N ASP A 92 -14.65 -0.04 13.21
CA ASP A 92 -14.91 0.81 12.06
C ASP A 92 -15.33 0.00 10.82
N SER A 93 -15.17 -1.33 10.83
CA SER A 93 -15.40 -2.17 9.66
C SER A 93 -16.87 -2.22 9.23
N SER A 94 -17.83 -2.23 10.17
CA SER A 94 -19.25 -2.24 9.79
C SER A 94 -19.71 -0.88 9.27
N GLU A 95 -19.22 0.21 9.86
CA GLU A 95 -19.50 1.57 9.37
C GLU A 95 -18.88 1.80 7.99
N ARG A 96 -17.65 1.33 7.76
CA ARG A 96 -17.02 1.35 6.43
C ARG A 96 -17.77 0.50 5.42
N ALA A 97 -18.25 -0.68 5.81
CA ALA A 97 -19.06 -1.52 4.93
C ALA A 97 -20.37 -0.82 4.55
N GLN A 98 -21.04 -0.18 5.51
CA GLN A 98 -22.23 0.62 5.25
C GLN A 98 -21.94 1.81 4.32
N ARG A 99 -20.85 2.53 4.57
CA ARG A 99 -20.36 3.62 3.71
C ARG A 99 -20.07 3.16 2.28
N LEU A 100 -19.53 1.96 2.12
CA LEU A 100 -19.27 1.37 0.80
C LEU A 100 -20.56 1.06 0.04
N ILE A 101 -21.60 0.60 0.74
CA ILE A 101 -22.93 0.36 0.15
C ILE A 101 -23.54 1.69 -0.29
N GLU A 102 -23.49 2.72 0.55
CA GLU A 102 -23.96 4.07 0.23
C GLU A 102 -23.26 4.63 -1.02
N LEU A 103 -21.91 4.57 -1.05
CA LEU A 103 -21.14 5.06 -2.19
C LEU A 103 -21.44 4.25 -3.47
N GLN A 104 -21.67 2.94 -3.35
CA GLN A 104 -22.03 2.11 -4.49
C GLN A 104 -23.38 2.52 -5.08
N ASP A 105 -24.34 2.88 -4.25
CA ASP A 105 -25.64 3.36 -4.72
C ASP A 105 -25.55 4.77 -5.32
N GLU A 106 -24.74 5.66 -4.74
CA GLU A 106 -24.42 6.97 -5.34
C GLU A 106 -23.78 6.81 -6.74
N ILE A 107 -22.83 5.88 -6.90
CA ILE A 107 -22.20 5.59 -8.19
C ILE A 107 -23.21 5.04 -9.20
N LYS A 108 -24.16 4.21 -8.79
CA LYS A 108 -25.21 3.70 -9.69
C LYS A 108 -26.08 4.84 -10.20
N ILE A 109 -26.50 5.74 -9.31
CA ILE A 109 -27.33 6.91 -9.68
C ILE A 109 -26.55 7.82 -10.63
N ALA A 110 -25.31 8.17 -10.30
CA ALA A 110 -24.46 9.03 -11.13
C ALA A 110 -24.20 8.42 -12.52
N ASN A 111 -24.01 7.10 -12.61
CA ASN A 111 -23.84 6.41 -13.89
C ASN A 111 -25.11 6.42 -14.74
N GLU A 112 -26.28 6.33 -14.11
CA GLU A 112 -27.56 6.39 -14.81
C GLU A 112 -27.82 7.80 -15.34
N GLU A 113 -27.60 8.82 -14.52
CA GLU A 113 -27.67 10.23 -14.96
C GLU A 113 -26.68 10.51 -16.10
N TYR A 114 -25.44 10.01 -15.98
CA TYR A 114 -24.44 10.12 -17.04
C TYR A 114 -24.92 9.47 -18.36
N ARG A 115 -25.54 8.29 -18.29
CA ARG A 115 -26.09 7.62 -19.47
C ARG A 115 -27.21 8.43 -20.13
N GLN A 116 -28.12 8.98 -19.33
CA GLN A 116 -29.22 9.80 -19.84
C GLN A 116 -28.73 11.07 -20.54
N VAL A 117 -27.78 11.78 -19.92
CA VAL A 117 -27.17 12.98 -20.51
C VAL A 117 -26.41 12.64 -21.80
N LEU A 118 -25.72 11.50 -21.82
CA LEU A 118 -25.01 11.04 -23.02
C LEU A 118 -25.97 10.73 -24.17
N GLU A 119 -27.12 10.13 -23.89
CA GLU A 119 -28.14 9.84 -24.89
C GLU A 119 -28.75 11.13 -25.46
N GLN A 120 -29.12 12.08 -24.59
CA GLN A 120 -29.61 13.40 -25.00
C GLN A 120 -28.57 14.16 -25.84
N SER A 121 -27.30 14.11 -25.45
CA SER A 121 -26.20 14.75 -26.19
C SER A 121 -26.03 14.15 -27.58
N LYS A 122 -26.12 12.82 -27.71
CA LYS A 122 -26.09 12.13 -29.01
C LYS A 122 -27.27 12.51 -29.90
N GLU A 123 -28.47 12.61 -29.32
CA GLU A 123 -29.67 13.03 -30.06
C GLU A 123 -29.53 14.47 -30.56
N LEU A 124 -29.10 15.39 -29.70
CA LEU A 124 -28.86 16.78 -30.07
C LEU A 124 -27.79 16.91 -31.17
N VAL A 125 -26.70 16.15 -31.10
CA VAL A 125 -25.67 16.13 -32.14
C VAL A 125 -26.26 15.66 -33.47
N LYS A 126 -27.11 14.64 -33.47
CA LYS A 126 -27.78 14.14 -34.66
C LYS A 126 -28.73 15.19 -35.25
N GLU A 127 -29.48 15.92 -34.43
CA GLU A 127 -30.32 17.03 -34.87
C GLU A 127 -29.49 18.16 -35.48
N LEU A 128 -28.37 18.52 -34.85
CA LEU A 128 -27.45 19.55 -35.34
C LEU A 128 -26.84 19.15 -36.69
N GLN A 129 -26.45 17.88 -36.85
CA GLN A 129 -25.97 17.34 -38.12
C GLN A 129 -27.04 17.43 -39.21
N LEU A 130 -28.27 17.03 -38.93
CA LEU A 130 -29.38 17.14 -39.90
C LEU A 130 -29.69 18.58 -40.28
N ALA A 131 -29.67 19.51 -39.32
CA ALA A 131 -29.87 20.93 -39.58
C ALA A 131 -28.72 21.52 -40.43
N LEU A 132 -27.48 21.09 -40.18
CA LEU A 132 -26.30 21.49 -40.94
C LEU A 132 -26.35 20.95 -42.38
N ASP A 133 -26.68 19.66 -42.56
CA ASP A 133 -26.86 19.02 -43.86
C ASP A 133 -27.97 19.71 -44.68
N HIS A 134 -29.08 20.08 -44.01
CA HIS A 134 -30.17 20.81 -44.64
C HIS A 134 -29.78 22.24 -45.06
N THR A 135 -28.92 22.92 -44.28
CA THR A 135 -28.46 24.28 -44.60
C THR A 135 -27.32 24.33 -45.60
N LEU A 136 -26.47 23.30 -45.64
CA LEU A 136 -25.37 23.17 -46.61
C LEU A 136 -25.84 22.66 -47.98
N GLY A 137 -27.03 22.06 -48.08
CA GLY A 137 -27.57 21.56 -49.35
C GLY A 137 -26.68 20.52 -50.02
N GLU A 138 -25.82 19.85 -49.25
CA GLU A 138 -24.80 18.93 -49.73
C GLU A 138 -25.21 17.48 -49.45
N SER A 139 -25.12 16.64 -50.47
CA SER A 139 -25.37 15.20 -50.39
C SER A 139 -24.40 14.55 -49.39
N PRO A 140 -24.80 13.54 -48.62
CA PRO A 140 -24.06 13.07 -47.45
C PRO A 140 -22.79 12.37 -47.90
N ASN A 141 -21.65 13.05 -47.84
CA ASN A 141 -20.33 12.43 -47.83
C ASN A 141 -19.36 13.31 -47.05
N ASP A 142 -18.71 12.65 -46.07
CA ASP A 142 -17.53 13.09 -45.33
C ASP A 142 -17.69 14.16 -44.24
N ILE A 143 -18.33 13.78 -43.12
CA ILE A 143 -17.89 14.29 -41.81
C ILE A 143 -17.56 13.10 -40.91
N SER A 144 -16.30 12.67 -40.98
CA SER A 144 -15.72 11.71 -40.04
C SER A 144 -15.51 12.40 -38.70
N ILE A 145 -16.52 12.37 -37.81
CA ILE A 145 -16.31 12.79 -36.41
C ILE A 145 -15.47 11.72 -35.74
N GLN A 146 -14.19 12.05 -35.50
CA GLN A 146 -13.31 11.27 -34.64
C GLN A 146 -13.97 11.20 -33.25
N SER A 147 -14.45 10.01 -32.88
CA SER A 147 -14.84 9.72 -31.51
C SER A 147 -13.63 9.97 -30.62
N ALA A 148 -13.71 10.98 -29.76
CA ALA A 148 -12.75 11.19 -28.69
C ALA A 148 -12.63 9.86 -27.91
N ASN A 149 -11.45 9.26 -28.02
CA ASN A 149 -11.11 7.97 -27.46
C ASN A 149 -10.97 8.15 -25.93
N TYR A 150 -12.10 8.12 -25.22
CA TYR A 150 -12.09 7.98 -23.78
C TYR A 150 -11.87 6.50 -23.46
N PRO A 151 -10.93 6.16 -22.56
CA PRO A 151 -10.66 4.77 -22.22
C PRO A 151 -11.96 4.16 -21.69
N ALA A 152 -12.44 3.12 -22.38
CA ALA A 152 -13.50 2.29 -21.89
C ALA A 152 -13.09 1.80 -20.50
N GLY A 153 -13.83 2.23 -19.47
CA GLY A 153 -13.72 1.64 -18.15
C GLY A 153 -13.83 0.13 -18.32
N THR A 154 -12.79 -0.58 -17.92
CA THR A 154 -12.73 -2.04 -17.98
C THR A 154 -13.98 -2.61 -17.33
N PRO A 155 -14.76 -3.47 -18.01
CA PRO A 155 -15.88 -4.13 -17.38
C PRO A 155 -15.33 -5.00 -16.24
N TYR A 156 -15.82 -4.78 -15.03
CA TYR A 156 -15.54 -5.65 -13.89
C TYR A 156 -15.95 -7.08 -14.27
N HIS A 157 -14.96 -7.94 -14.40
CA HIS A 157 -15.13 -9.35 -14.69
C HIS A 157 -15.73 -10.00 -13.44
N ASN A 158 -17.04 -10.26 -13.47
CA ASN A 158 -17.72 -11.01 -12.42
C ASN A 158 -17.35 -12.50 -12.56
N GLN A 159 -16.16 -12.87 -12.08
CA GLN A 159 -15.79 -14.26 -11.87
C GLN A 159 -16.49 -14.75 -10.61
N ASN A 160 -17.75 -15.17 -10.73
CA ASN A 160 -18.42 -16.04 -9.77
C ASN A 160 -19.67 -16.63 -10.43
N ASN A 161 -19.47 -17.50 -11.42
CA ASN A 161 -20.52 -18.44 -11.81
C ASN A 161 -19.97 -19.66 -12.55
N GLU A 162 -19.00 -20.37 -11.97
CA GLU A 162 -18.66 -21.74 -12.39
C GLU A 162 -18.21 -22.56 -11.17
N ALA A 163 -19.18 -23.20 -10.51
CA ALA A 163 -18.99 -24.45 -9.77
C ALA A 163 -20.38 -25.04 -9.46
N ASN A 164 -20.91 -25.82 -10.39
CA ASN A 164 -21.93 -26.83 -10.15
C ASN A 164 -21.38 -28.16 -10.67
#